data_AF-A0A5C6N8K4-F1
#
_entry.id   AF-A0A5C6N8K4-F1
#
_cell.length_a   1.000
_cell.length_b   1.000
_cell.length_c   1.000
_cell.angle_alpha   90.00
_cell.angle_beta   90.00
_cell.angle_gamma   90.00
#
_symmetry.space_group_name_H-M   'P 1'
#
loop_
_entity.id
_entity.type
_entity.pdbx_description
1 polymer ?
#
loop_
_entity_poly.entity_id
_entity_poly.type
_entity_poly.pdbx_seq_one_letter_code
_entity_poly.pdbx_strand_id
1 'polypeptide(L)'
;MFRNGSVINDMMLSFDRTSVPHHTEIANVLINASLIVIGFDIEGSSISVDGIVLGKSRERQRRGRLTELKRSTSAALTSSDVP
;
A
#
# COMPACT_ATOMS: atom_id res chain seq x y z
N MET A 1 -11.30 -5.83 -3.18
CA MET A 1 -11.65 -5.96 -4.63
C MET A 1 -13.16 -5.78 -4.76
N PHE A 2 -13.67 -5.05 -5.75
CA PHE A 2 -15.12 -4.75 -5.85
C PHE A 2 -15.93 -5.99 -6.25
N ARG A 3 -17.14 -6.12 -5.69
CA ARG A 3 -18.08 -7.24 -5.91
C ARG A 3 -19.49 -6.71 -6.19
N ASN A 4 -20.40 -7.59 -6.61
CA ASN A 4 -21.81 -7.20 -6.75
C ASN A 4 -22.35 -6.66 -5.42
N GLY A 5 -23.04 -5.52 -5.47
CA GLY A 5 -23.49 -4.78 -4.28
C GLY A 5 -22.45 -3.85 -3.65
N SER A 6 -21.22 -3.77 -4.17
CA SER A 6 -20.28 -2.72 -3.75
C SER A 6 -20.78 -1.34 -4.18
N VAL A 7 -20.66 -0.35 -3.30
CA VAL A 7 -20.82 1.07 -3.65
C VAL A 7 -19.46 1.62 -4.05
N ILE A 8 -19.40 2.28 -5.21
CA ILE A 8 -18.21 2.98 -5.70
C ILE A 8 -18.47 4.48 -5.56
N ASN A 9 -17.51 5.18 -4.99
CA ASN A 9 -17.57 6.63 -4.80
C ASN A 9 -16.30 7.27 -5.37
N ASP A 10 -16.46 8.08 -6.41
CA ASP A 10 -15.40 8.86 -7.03
C ASP A 10 -15.47 10.30 -6.51
N MET A 11 -14.39 10.79 -5.92
CA MET A 11 -14.33 12.11 -5.29
C MET A 11 -13.17 12.92 -5.85
N MET A 12 -13.42 14.19 -6.14
CA MET A 12 -12.39 15.17 -6.42
C MET A 12 -12.07 15.94 -5.14
N LEU A 13 -10.83 15.85 -4.66
CA LEU A 13 -10.37 16.61 -3.50
C LEU A 13 -9.72 17.92 -3.98
N SER A 14 -10.16 19.05 -3.44
CA SER A 14 -9.57 20.37 -3.70
C SER A 14 -9.02 20.94 -2.40
N PHE A 15 -7.86 21.59 -2.49
CA PHE A 15 -7.18 22.17 -1.33
C PHE A 15 -6.98 23.67 -1.58
N ASP A 16 -7.40 24.50 -0.62
CA ASP A 16 -7.25 25.96 -0.72
C ASP A 16 -5.79 26.44 -0.57
N ARG A 17 -4.89 25.54 -0.14
CA ARG A 17 -3.47 25.83 0.11
C ARG A 17 -2.60 25.38 -1.07
N THR A 18 -1.52 26.11 -1.32
CA THR A 18 -0.53 25.79 -2.36
C THR A 18 0.25 24.51 -2.09
N SER A 19 0.42 24.12 -0.82
CA SER A 19 1.05 22.86 -0.42
C SER A 19 -0.01 21.76 -0.35
N VAL A 20 -0.26 21.12 -1.49
CA VAL A 20 -1.14 19.96 -1.57
C VAL A 20 -0.45 18.75 -0.93
N PRO A 21 -1.10 18.03 0.01
CA PRO A 21 -0.55 16.82 0.61
C PRO A 21 -0.24 15.76 -0.43
N HIS A 22 0.79 14.96 -0.20
CA HIS A 22 1.14 13.88 -1.13
C HIS A 22 0.07 12.78 -1.10
N HIS A 23 -0.19 12.12 -2.23
CA HIS A 23 -1.27 11.11 -2.35
C HIS A 23 -1.21 10.01 -1.27
N THR A 24 0.00 9.64 -0.82
CA THR A 24 0.22 8.69 0.30
C THR A 24 -0.33 9.19 1.63
N GLU A 25 -0.18 10.48 1.94
CA GLU A 25 -0.69 11.08 3.17
C GLU A 25 -2.21 11.11 3.14
N ILE A 26 -2.79 11.51 2.01
CA ILE A 26 -4.24 11.49 1.78
C ILE A 26 -4.78 10.06 1.95
N ALA A 27 -4.15 9.07 1.31
CA ALA A 27 -4.55 7.67 1.42
C ALA A 27 -4.49 7.15 2.87
N ASN A 28 -3.44 7.50 3.63
CA ASN A 28 -3.31 7.12 5.03
C ASN A 28 -4.45 7.70 5.88
N VAL A 29 -4.80 8.97 5.68
CA VAL A 29 -5.92 9.61 6.40
C VAL A 29 -7.23 8.91 6.09
N LEU A 30 -7.52 8.64 4.81
CA LEU A 30 -8.75 7.96 4.40
C LEU A 30 -8.84 6.53 4.93
N ILE A 31 -7.74 5.77 4.89
CA ILE A 31 -7.67 4.42 5.47
C ILE A 31 -7.90 4.46 6.98
N ASN A 32 -7.28 5.42 7.69
CA ASN A 32 -7.49 5.54 9.13
C ASN A 32 -8.93 5.92 9.48
N ALA A 33 -9.53 6.84 8.72
CA ALA A 33 -10.93 7.23 8.88
C ALA A 33 -11.90 6.07 8.58
N SER A 34 -11.54 5.19 7.64
CA SER A 34 -12.38 4.03 7.30
C SER A 34 -12.52 3.03 8.46
N LEU A 35 -11.56 3.00 9.39
CA LEU A 35 -11.56 2.10 10.55
C LEU A 35 -12.63 2.45 11.60
N ILE A 36 -13.16 3.68 11.58
CA ILE A 36 -14.15 4.15 12.55
C ILE A 36 -15.57 4.25 11.98
N VAL A 37 -15.78 3.84 10.71
CA VAL A 37 -17.10 3.81 10.09
C VAL A 37 -17.88 2.62 10.63
N ILE A 38 -19.09 2.88 11.14
CA ILE A 38 -20.00 1.85 11.65
C ILE A 38 -21.18 1.63 10.71
N GLY A 39 -21.62 0.38 10.55
CA GLY A 39 -22.74 0.02 9.69
C GLY A 39 -22.43 -0.02 8.18
N PHE A 40 -21.18 0.23 7.78
CA PHE A 40 -20.73 0.08 6.40
C PHE A 40 -19.26 -0.35 6.33
N ASP A 41 -18.99 -1.53 5.80
CA ASP A 41 -17.63 -2.06 5.67
C ASP A 41 -16.87 -1.36 4.55
N ILE A 42 -15.80 -0.64 4.90
CA ILE A 42 -14.87 -0.03 3.95
C ILE A 42 -13.54 -0.78 4.00
N GLU A 43 -13.27 -1.59 2.99
CA GLU A 43 -11.99 -2.30 2.86
C GLU A 43 -10.88 -1.30 2.51
N GLY A 44 -9.86 -1.11 3.35
CA GLY A 44 -8.77 -0.16 3.06
C GLY A 44 -8.03 -0.42 1.74
N SER A 45 -8.07 -1.66 1.24
CA SER A 45 -7.50 -2.02 -0.08
C SER A 45 -8.33 -1.52 -1.27
N SER A 46 -9.58 -1.08 -1.03
CA SER A 46 -10.49 -0.47 -2.01
C SER A 46 -10.31 1.05 -2.14
N ILE A 47 -9.56 1.67 -1.22
CA ILE A 47 -9.25 3.11 -1.26
C ILE A 47 -8.04 3.33 -2.18
N SER A 48 -8.23 4.22 -3.15
CA SER A 48 -7.22 4.63 -4.12
C SER A 48 -7.21 6.14 -4.19
N VAL A 49 -6.01 6.75 -4.16
CA VAL A 49 -5.81 8.19 -4.39
C VAL A 49 -4.95 8.31 -5.63
N ASP A 50 -5.44 9.05 -6.63
CA ASP A 50 -4.79 9.20 -7.95
C ASP A 50 -4.43 7.85 -8.61
N GLY A 51 -5.27 6.83 -8.41
CA GLY A 51 -5.03 5.48 -8.95
C GLY A 51 -4.04 4.63 -8.15
N ILE A 52 -3.50 5.14 -7.04
CA ILE A 52 -2.52 4.44 -6.20
C ILE A 52 -3.17 3.82 -4.97
N VAL A 53 -3.05 2.50 -4.86
CA VAL A 53 -3.48 1.71 -3.71
C VAL A 53 -2.29 1.36 -2.82
N LEU A 54 -2.30 1.85 -1.58
CA LEU A 54 -1.14 1.77 -0.67
C LEU A 54 -0.82 0.35 -0.18
N GLY A 55 -1.78 -0.57 -0.25
CA GLY A 55 -1.60 -1.99 0.12
C GLY A 55 -0.78 -2.81 -0.88
N LYS A 56 -0.64 -2.37 -2.14
CA LYS A 56 0.06 -3.15 -3.17
C LYS A 56 1.56 -2.83 -3.28
N SER A 57 1.98 -1.62 -2.91
CA SER A 57 3.39 -1.18 -3.05
C SER A 57 4.30 -1.78 -1.98
N ARG A 58 3.83 -1.82 -0.71
CA ARG A 58 4.61 -2.35 0.41
C ARG A 58 4.87 -3.85 0.28
N GLU A 59 3.90 -4.62 -0.20
CA GLU A 59 4.08 -6.06 -0.42
C GLU A 59 5.07 -6.35 -1.54
N ARG A 60 5.02 -5.59 -2.65
CA ARG A 60 6.01 -5.72 -3.74
C ARG A 60 7.43 -5.39 -3.27
N GLN A 61 7.60 -4.33 -2.48
CA GLN A 61 8.91 -3.99 -1.90
C GLN A 61 9.39 -5.02 -0.88
N ARG A 62 8.52 -5.51 0.01
CA ARG A 62 8.87 -6.56 0.99
C ARG A 62 9.29 -7.86 0.30
N ARG A 63 8.57 -8.25 -0.75
CA ARG A 63 8.92 -9.42 -1.57
C ARG A 63 10.26 -9.24 -2.28
N GLY A 64 10.50 -8.08 -2.91
CA GLY A 64 11.78 -7.76 -3.56
C GLY A 64 12.97 -7.80 -2.61
N ARG A 65 12.82 -7.20 -1.43
CA ARG A 65 13.88 -7.14 -0.40
C ARG A 65 14.17 -8.51 0.23
N LEU A 66 13.15 -9.36 0.37
CA LEU A 66 13.33 -10.73 0.87
C LEU A 66 14.02 -11.63 -0.17
N THR A 67 13.73 -11.46 -1.46
CA THR A 67 14.43 -12.18 -2.53
C THR A 67 15.91 -11.82 -2.62
N GLU A 68 16.26 -10.55 -2.42
CA GLU A 68 17.65 -10.08 -2.44
C GLU A 68 18.44 -10.63 -1.25
N LEU A 69 17.86 -10.56 -0.03
CA LEU A 69 18.47 -11.10 1.17
C LEU A 69 18.77 -12.61 1.05
N LYS A 70 17.83 -13.38 0.47
CA LYS A 70 18.03 -14.82 0.23
C LYS A 70 19.18 -15.10 -0.75
N ARG A 71 19.34 -14.27 -1.79
CA ARG A 71 20.45 -14.39 -2.75
C ARG A 71 21.80 -14.06 -2.10
N SER A 72 21.86 -13.03 -1.26
CA SER A 72 23.07 -12.66 -0.54
C SER A 72 23.51 -13.71 0.49
N THR A 73 22.58 -14.33 1.22
CA THR A 73 22.92 -15.40 2.18
C THR A 73 23.41 -16.67 1.48
N SER A 74 22.80 -17.06 0.35
CA SER A 74 23.25 -18.22 -0.42
C SER A 74 24.67 -18.03 -0.96
N ALA A 75 25.02 -16.83 -1.43
CA ALA A 75 26.37 -16.54 -1.96
C ALA A 75 27.45 -16.55 -0.87
N ALA A 76 27.11 -16.18 0.36
CA ALA A 76 28.04 -16.20 1.49
C ALA A 76 28.35 -17.64 1.98
N LEU A 77 27.41 -18.57 1.83
CA LEU A 77 27.58 -19.97 2.26
C LEU A 77 28.33 -20.84 1.24
N THR A 78 28.41 -20.43 -0.03
CA THR A 78 29.19 -21.12 -1.06
C THR A 78 30.66 -20.69 -1.09
N SER A 79 31.05 -19.66 -0.32
CA SER A 79 32.45 -19.21 -0.22
C SER A 79 33.21 -19.88 0.94
N SER A 80 32.57 -20.80 1.67
CA SER A 80 33.16 -21.55 2.76
C SER A 80 33.18 -23.05 2.46
N ASP A 81 33.82 -23.44 1.36
CA ASP A 81 34.48 -24.74 1.27
C ASP A 81 36.00 -24.50 1.34
N VAL A 82 36.49 -24.49 2.60
CA VAL A 82 37.63 -25.24 3.19
C VAL A 82 39.01 -25.17 2.47
N PRO A 83 40.12 -24.98 3.23
CA PRO A 83 41.39 -24.39 2.79
C PRO A 83 42.23 -25.18 1.76
#